data_AF-A0A7C4GT98-F1
#
_entry.id   AF-A0A7C4GT98-F1
#
_cell.length_a   1.000
_cell.length_b   1.000
_cell.length_c   1.000
_cell.angle_alpha   90.00
_cell.angle_beta   90.00
_cell.angle_gamma   90.00
#
_symmetry.space_group_name_H-M   'P 1'
#
loop_
_entity.id
_entity.type
_entity.pdbx_description
1 polymer ?
#
loop_
_entity_poly.entity_id
_entity_poly.type
_entity_poly.pdbx_seq_one_letter_code
_entity_poly.pdbx_strand_id
1 'polypeptide(L)'
;SMGLAYIKLYVYALMVSLVFLGGWLPIVSGEGVIGGFLIPSLIVILKLTVVSLVAVFLRAVYGRYRVDQAIRIGWIHVFALSIVSLVWSIILVYGGWVRWA
;
A
#
# COMPACT_ATOMS: atom_id res chain seq x y z
N SER A 1 -4.37 0.03 25.41
CA SER A 1 -3.02 -0.59 25.36
C SER A 1 -2.27 -0.06 24.15
N MET A 2 -0.96 0.23 24.27
CA MET A 2 -0.16 0.78 23.16
C MET A 2 -0.04 -0.16 21.96
N GLY A 3 -0.19 -1.49 22.16
CA GLY A 3 -0.11 -2.50 21.10
C GLY A 3 -1.13 -2.35 19.97
N LEU A 4 -2.35 -1.87 20.26
CA LEU A 4 -3.40 -1.74 19.24
C LEU A 4 -3.03 -0.72 18.15
N ALA A 5 -2.30 0.34 18.50
CA ALA A 5 -1.84 1.32 17.52
C ALA A 5 -0.82 0.73 16.54
N TYR A 6 0.07 -0.14 17.04
CA TYR A 6 1.06 -0.83 16.21
C TYR A 6 0.42 -1.89 15.31
N ILE A 7 -0.55 -2.65 15.83
CA ILE A 7 -1.32 -3.61 15.01
C ILE A 7 -1.98 -2.88 13.83
N LYS A 8 -2.61 -1.73 14.06
CA LYS A 8 -3.22 -0.92 12.98
C LYS A 8 -2.19 -0.49 11.93
N LEU A 9 -1.00 -0.08 12.35
CA LEU A 9 0.09 0.27 11.43
C LEU A 9 0.48 -0.91 10.55
N TYR A 10 0.68 -2.09 11.14
CA TYR A 10 1.03 -3.30 10.39
C TYR A 10 -0.09 -3.73 9.45
N VAL A 11 -1.36 -3.64 9.87
CA VAL A 11 -2.51 -3.98 9.01
C VAL A 11 -2.58 -3.04 7.80
N TYR A 12 -2.43 -1.73 7.98
CA TYR A 12 -2.43 -0.79 6.86
C TYR A 12 -1.21 -0.98 5.94
N ALA A 13 -0.03 -1.21 6.51
CA ALA A 13 1.16 -1.51 5.71
C ALA A 13 1.04 -2.83 4.93
N LEU A 14 0.36 -3.82 5.49
CA LEU A 14 0.07 -5.09 4.82
C LEU A 14 -0.89 -4.89 3.64
N MET A 15 -1.95 -4.09 3.81
CA MET A 15 -2.87 -3.73 2.74
C MET A 15 -2.16 -3.04 1.57
N VAL A 16 -1.24 -2.11 1.87
CA VAL A 16 -0.44 -1.44 0.84
C VAL A 16 0.47 -2.44 0.10
N SER A 17 1.14 -3.33 0.84
CA SER A 17 2.00 -4.37 0.28
C SER A 17 1.24 -5.31 -0.67
N LEU A 18 0.02 -5.69 -0.28
CA LEU A 18 -0.86 -6.57 -1.04
C LEU A 18 -1.41 -5.93 -2.31
N VAL A 19 -2.02 -4.76 -2.19
CA VAL A 19 -2.80 -4.13 -3.28
C VAL A 19 -1.89 -3.39 -4.26
N PHE A 20 -0.85 -2.70 -3.77
CA PHE A 20 -0.06 -1.81 -4.61
C PHE A 20 1.33 -2.36 -4.97
N LEU A 21 1.93 -3.21 -4.12
CA LEU A 21 3.27 -3.76 -4.38
C LEU A 21 3.22 -5.19 -4.97
N GLY A 22 2.07 -5.60 -5.49
CA GLY A 22 1.89 -6.90 -6.15
C GLY A 22 1.89 -8.10 -5.20
N GLY A 23 1.74 -7.89 -3.89
CA GLY A 23 1.59 -8.96 -2.91
C GLY A 23 2.63 -10.06 -3.04
N TRP A 24 2.19 -11.23 -3.50
CA TRP A 24 2.94 -12.49 -3.52
C TRP A 24 3.83 -12.62 -4.76
N LEU A 25 3.71 -11.71 -5.73
CA LEU A 25 4.61 -11.58 -6.89
C LEU A 25 6.01 -11.13 -6.43
N PRO A 26 7.11 -11.56 -7.09
CA PRO A 26 7.19 -12.10 -8.46
C PRO A 26 7.19 -13.63 -8.60
N ILE A 27 7.18 -14.40 -7.49
CA ILE A 27 7.39 -15.85 -7.52
C ILE A 27 6.05 -16.56 -7.40
N VAL A 28 5.37 -16.74 -8.54
CA VAL A 28 4.13 -17.55 -8.63
C VAL A 28 4.44 -18.99 -9.07
N SER A 29 5.66 -19.25 -9.57
CA SER A 29 6.00 -20.47 -10.30
C SER A 29 6.70 -21.56 -9.48
N GLY A 30 6.77 -21.43 -8.16
CA GLY A 30 7.35 -22.46 -7.30
C GLY A 30 6.28 -23.44 -6.80
N GLU A 31 6.38 -24.72 -7.14
CA GLU A 31 5.54 -25.76 -6.54
C GLU A 31 6.08 -26.20 -5.17
N GLY A 32 5.19 -26.64 -4.27
CA GLY A 32 5.54 -27.16 -2.94
C GLY A 32 5.62 -26.11 -1.82
N VAL A 33 5.85 -26.57 -0.59
CA VAL A 33 5.77 -25.75 0.64
C VAL A 33 6.80 -24.61 0.65
N ILE A 34 8.01 -24.86 0.14
CA ILE A 34 9.09 -23.86 0.16
C ILE A 34 8.87 -22.83 -0.96
N GLY A 35 8.72 -23.31 -2.21
CA GLY A 35 8.60 -22.47 -3.40
C GLY A 35 7.26 -21.72 -3.51
N GLY A 36 6.16 -22.36 -3.12
CA GLY A 36 4.81 -21.83 -3.29
C GLY A 36 4.24 -21.11 -2.08
N PHE A 37 4.77 -21.35 -0.87
CA PHE A 37 4.24 -20.77 0.37
C PHE A 37 5.25 -19.96 1.16
N LEU A 38 6.38 -20.55 1.57
CA LEU A 38 7.33 -19.87 2.45
C LEU A 38 7.99 -18.66 1.78
N ILE A 39 8.52 -18.84 0.57
CA ILE A 39 9.23 -17.76 -0.13
C ILE A 39 8.30 -16.57 -0.46
N PRO A 40 7.11 -16.77 -1.06
CA PRO A 40 6.17 -15.66 -1.30
C PRO A 40 5.76 -14.94 0.00
N SER A 41 5.54 -15.69 1.08
CA SER A 41 5.18 -15.11 2.38
C SER A 41 6.32 -14.23 2.94
N LEU A 42 7.57 -14.67 2.82
CA LEU A 42 8.74 -13.88 3.25
C LEU A 42 8.90 -12.60 2.43
N ILE A 43 8.64 -12.65 1.12
CA ILE A 43 8.66 -11.48 0.24
C ILE A 43 7.65 -10.43 0.70
N VAL A 44 6.47 -10.87 1.11
CA VAL A 44 5.42 -9.98 1.60
C VAL A 44 5.82 -9.36 2.93
N ILE A 45 6.39 -10.16 3.84
CA ILE A 45 6.89 -9.67 5.12
C ILE A 45 8.00 -8.64 4.89
N LEU A 46 8.86 -8.85 3.89
CA LEU A 46 9.88 -7.88 3.51
C LEU A 46 9.25 -6.57 3.01
N LYS A 47 8.30 -6.64 2.06
CA LYS A 47 7.57 -5.45 1.56
C LYS A 47 6.83 -4.72 2.69
N LEU A 48 6.16 -5.46 3.57
CA LEU A 48 5.51 -4.93 4.78
C LEU A 48 6.50 -4.19 5.68
N THR A 49 7.69 -4.76 5.87
CA THR A 49 8.75 -4.17 6.69
C THR A 49 9.25 -2.88 6.05
N VAL A 50 9.44 -2.85 4.73
CA VAL A 50 9.82 -1.63 4.01
C VAL A 50 8.75 -0.54 4.14
N VAL A 51 7.47 -0.87 3.95
CA VAL A 51 6.37 0.10 4.07
C VAL A 51 6.25 0.63 5.50
N SER A 52 6.35 -0.24 6.51
CA SER A 52 6.30 0.17 7.91
C SER A 52 7.51 1.02 8.33
N LEU A 53 8.71 0.67 7.83
CA LEU A 53 9.93 1.48 8.01
C LEU A 53 9.75 2.88 7.44
N VAL A 54 9.24 3.01 6.22
CA VAL A 54 8.94 4.31 5.61
C VAL A 54 7.92 5.07 6.45
N ALA A 55 6.82 4.43 6.88
CA ALA A 55 5.81 5.10 7.70
C ALA A 55 6.37 5.65 9.03
N VAL A 56 7.23 4.89 9.71
CA VAL A 56 7.88 5.33 10.96
C VAL A 56 8.93 6.40 10.68
N PHE A 57 9.69 6.29 9.59
CA PHE A 57 10.66 7.29 9.17
C PHE A 57 10.00 8.63 8.86
N LEU A 58 8.92 8.64 8.07
CA LEU A 58 8.17 9.87 7.75
C LEU A 58 7.63 10.54 9.02
N ARG A 59 7.23 9.75 10.03
CA ARG A 59 6.81 10.29 11.34
C ARG A 59 7.95 10.99 12.08
N ALA A 60 9.20 10.60 11.86
CA ALA A 60 10.36 11.25 12.46
C ALA A 60 10.79 12.52 11.71
N VAL A 61 10.59 12.56 10.39
CA VAL A 61 10.98 13.70 9.53
C VAL A 61 9.94 14.82 9.55
N TYR A 62 8.64 14.49 9.49
CA TYR A 62 7.58 15.49 9.37
C TYR A 62 7.00 15.92 10.71
N GLY A 63 6.71 17.21 10.82
CA GLY A 63 6.04 17.80 11.97
C GLY A 63 4.58 17.37 12.13
N ARG A 64 4.03 17.63 13.32
CA ARG A 64 2.62 17.33 13.64
C ARG A 64 1.68 18.30 12.93
N TYR A 65 0.75 17.76 12.15
CA TYR A 65 -0.37 18.52 11.59
C TYR A 65 -1.45 18.79 12.63
N ARG A 66 -2.09 19.95 12.55
CA ARG A 66 -3.33 20.22 13.32
C ARG A 66 -4.48 19.39 12.76
N VAL A 67 -5.44 19.02 13.61
CA VAL A 67 -6.58 18.17 13.21
C VAL A 67 -7.37 18.80 12.06
N ASP A 68 -7.61 20.10 12.10
CA ASP A 68 -8.34 20.82 11.03
C ASP A 68 -7.59 20.76 9.68
N GLN A 69 -6.26 20.82 9.72
CA GLN A 69 -5.42 20.70 8.52
C GLN A 69 -5.46 19.29 7.97
N ALA A 70 -5.38 18.28 8.84
CA ALA A 70 -5.46 16.87 8.44
C ALA A 70 -6.80 16.54 7.78
N ILE A 71 -7.92 17.02 8.36
CA ILE A 71 -9.26 16.84 7.79
C ILE A 71 -9.35 17.55 6.42
N ARG A 72 -8.86 18.79 6.33
CA ARG A 72 -8.85 19.54 5.08
C ARG A 72 -8.04 18.84 3.97
N ILE A 73 -6.87 18.28 4.29
CA ILE A 73 -6.05 17.54 3.34
C ILE A 73 -6.78 16.28 2.86
N GLY A 74 -7.42 15.54 3.78
CA GLY A 74 -8.20 14.36 3.44
C GLY A 74 -9.34 14.64 2.46
N TRP A 75 -10.17 15.65 2.76
CA TRP A 75 -11.36 15.97 1.96
C TRP A 75 -11.08 16.72 0.67
N ILE A 76 -10.11 17.63 0.66
CA ILE A 76 -9.87 18.48 -0.51
C ILE A 76 -8.83 17.85 -1.45
N HIS A 77 -7.74 17.33 -0.90
CA HIS A 77 -6.61 16.91 -1.72
C HIS A 77 -6.66 15.41 -2.00
N VAL A 78 -6.70 14.59 -0.96
CA VAL A 78 -6.66 13.12 -1.11
C VAL A 78 -7.90 12.60 -1.83
N PHE A 79 -9.09 13.10 -1.46
CA PHE A 79 -10.32 12.71 -2.13
C PHE A 79 -10.36 13.15 -3.60
N ALA A 80 -9.99 14.40 -3.91
CA ALA A 80 -9.92 14.86 -5.30
C ALA A 80 -8.92 14.04 -6.13
N LEU A 81 -7.72 13.78 -5.58
CA LEU A 81 -6.72 12.92 -6.23
C LEU A 81 -7.23 11.50 -6.47
N SER A 82 -8.03 10.95 -5.54
CA SER A 82 -8.61 9.61 -5.71
C SER A 82 -9.64 9.55 -6.84
N ILE A 83 -10.45 10.60 -7.02
CA ILE A 83 -11.38 10.68 -8.16
C ILE A 83 -10.59 10.83 -9.47
N VAL A 84 -9.58 11.70 -9.47
CA VAL A 84 -8.73 11.91 -10.65
C VAL A 84 -8.02 10.62 -11.05
N SER A 85 -7.47 9.85 -10.10
CA SER A 85 -6.80 8.59 -10.41
C SER A 85 -7.78 7.52 -10.93
N LEU A 86 -9.01 7.50 -10.42
CA LEU A 86 -10.04 6.57 -10.87
C LEU A 86 -10.49 6.90 -12.30
N VAL A 87 -10.77 8.17 -12.58
CA VAL A 87 -11.11 8.65 -13.95
C VAL A 87 -9.94 8.38 -14.90
N TRP A 88 -8.70 8.64 -14.48
CA TRP A 88 -7.51 8.36 -15.27
C TRP A 88 -7.37 6.87 -15.59
N SER A 89 -7.58 6.00 -14.61
CA SER A 89 -7.58 4.55 -14.80
C SER A 89 -8.62 4.11 -15.84
N ILE A 90 -9.84 4.64 -15.76
CA ILE A 90 -10.90 4.37 -16.74
C ILE A 90 -10.47 4.81 -18.15
N ILE A 91 -9.93 6.02 -18.29
CA ILE A 91 -9.46 6.55 -19.58
C ILE A 91 -8.38 5.63 -20.20
N LEU A 92 -7.43 5.17 -19.39
CA LEU A 92 -6.36 4.28 -19.88
C LEU A 92 -6.89 2.93 -20.37
N VAL A 93 -7.87 2.37 -19.68
CA VAL A 93 -8.48 1.08 -20.04
C VAL A 93 -9.35 1.22 -21.29
N TYR A 94 -10.26 2.19 -21.33
CA TYR A 94 -11.17 2.37 -22.48
C TYR A 94 -10.49 2.99 -23.71
N GLY A 95 -9.44 3.77 -23.51
CA GLY A 95 -8.62 4.31 -24.61
C GLY A 95 -7.75 3.26 -25.30
N GLY A 96 -7.73 2.01 -24.82
CA GLY A 96 -6.97 0.90 -25.42
C GLY A 96 -5.46 0.92 -25.15
N TRP A 97 -4.98 1.81 -24.28
CA TRP A 97 -3.56 1.95 -23.92
C TRP A 97 -3.10 0.84 -22.99
N VAL A 98 -3.98 0.37 -22.10
CA VAL A 98 -3.75 -0.77 -21.22
C VAL A 98 -4.69 -1.89 -21.63
N ARG A 99 -4.14 -2.89 -22.33
CA ARG A 99 -4.84 -4.14 -22.60
C ARG A 99 -4.53 -5.07 -21.43
N TRP A 100 -5.56 -5.48 -20.70
CA TRP A 100 -5.45 -6.59 -19.76
C TRP A 100 -5.05 -7.83 -20.59
N ALA A 101 -3.81 -8.28 -20.40
CA ALA A 101 -3.33 -9.56 -20.94
C ALA A 101 -3.86 -10.70 -20.08
#